data_AF-A0A7R9LY88-F1
#
_entry.id   AF-A0A7R9LY88-F1
#
_cell.length_a   1.000
_cell.length_b   1.000
_cell.length_c   1.000
_cell.angle_alpha   90.00
_cell.angle_beta   90.00
_cell.angle_gamma   90.00
#
_symmetry.space_group_name_H-M   'P 1'
#
loop_
_entity.id
_entity.type
_entity.pdbx_description
1 polymer ?
#
loop_
_entity_poly.entity_id
_entity_poly.type
_entity_poly.pdbx_seq_one_letter_code
_entity_poly.pdbx_strand_id
1 'polypeptide(L)'
;MTQSEQKRVYILDLFNPNIYPGDLKAQTAIDRPIHLPHRVKDEDHINATLTADHFKPDLIIYNAGTDILNGDPLGRLRISP
;
A
#
# COMPACT_ATOMS: atom_id res chain seq x y z
N MET A 1 -13.20 0.97 28.92
CA MET A 1 -13.33 0.55 27.52
C MET A 1 -13.30 -0.96 27.51
N THR A 2 -14.40 -1.61 27.13
CA THR A 2 -14.44 -3.07 26.98
C THR A 2 -13.45 -3.49 25.90
N GLN A 3 -12.91 -4.68 26.03
CA GLN A 3 -11.99 -5.37 25.12
C GLN A 3 -12.68 -5.72 23.77
N SER A 4 -13.61 -4.89 23.31
CA SER A 4 -14.34 -5.03 22.06
C SER A 4 -13.43 -4.60 20.91
N GLU A 5 -12.79 -5.62 20.34
CA GLU A 5 -12.25 -5.72 18.97
C GLU A 5 -11.14 -4.73 18.58
N GLN A 6 -9.98 -4.82 19.23
CA GLN A 6 -8.77 -4.39 18.55
C GLN A 6 -8.59 -5.26 17.29
N LYS A 7 -8.49 -4.62 16.11
CA LYS A 7 -8.21 -5.33 14.86
C LYS A 7 -6.92 -6.14 15.02
N ARG A 8 -7.01 -7.44 14.79
CA ARG A 8 -5.86 -8.36 14.88
C ARG A 8 -4.93 -8.24 13.67
N VAL A 9 -5.44 -7.74 12.56
CA VAL A 9 -4.73 -7.56 11.29
C VAL A 9 -5.05 -6.16 10.79
N TYR A 10 -4.01 -5.47 10.31
CA TYR A 10 -4.11 -4.19 9.66
C TYR A 10 -3.45 -4.29 8.28
N ILE A 11 -4.16 -3.93 7.22
CA ILE A 11 -3.70 -3.98 5.85
C ILE A 11 -3.42 -2.54 5.37
N LEU A 12 -2.14 -2.22 5.27
CA LEU A 12 -1.64 -1.08 4.52
C LEU A 12 -1.28 -1.56 3.11
N ASP A 13 -1.87 -0.94 2.09
CA ASP A 13 -1.60 -1.30 0.69
C ASP A 13 -1.29 -0.05 -0.13
N LEU A 14 -0.13 -0.06 -0.81
CA LEU A 14 0.34 1.00 -1.70
C LEU A 14 0.27 0.45 -3.12
N PHE A 15 -0.68 0.92 -3.91
CA PHE A 15 -0.92 0.35 -5.24
C PHE A 15 -1.40 1.39 -6.23
N ASN A 16 -1.26 1.07 -7.52
CA ASN A 16 -1.79 1.89 -8.60
C ASN A 16 -3.24 1.46 -8.91
N PRO A 17 -4.26 2.30 -8.61
CA PRO A 17 -5.66 1.92 -8.78
C PRO A 17 -6.10 1.86 -10.25
N ASN A 18 -5.28 2.32 -11.19
CA ASN A 18 -5.60 2.41 -12.62
C ASN A 18 -5.18 1.17 -13.43
N ILE A 19 -4.66 0.13 -12.77
CA ILE A 19 -4.22 -1.12 -13.39
C ILE A 19 -4.93 -2.32 -12.73
N TYR A 20 -4.62 -3.53 -13.19
CA TYR A 20 -5.16 -4.78 -12.62
C TYR A 20 -5.11 -4.77 -11.07
N PRO A 21 -6.09 -5.35 -10.34
CA PRO A 21 -7.24 -6.12 -10.85
C PRO A 21 -8.54 -5.32 -11.04
N GLY A 22 -8.64 -4.09 -10.52
CA GLY A 22 -9.94 -3.41 -10.41
C GLY A 22 -10.91 -4.10 -9.42
N ASP A 23 -10.38 -4.86 -8.45
CA ASP A 23 -11.18 -5.59 -7.46
C ASP A 23 -11.62 -4.68 -6.31
N LEU A 24 -12.83 -4.13 -6.44
CA LEU A 24 -13.44 -3.28 -5.43
C LEU A 24 -13.80 -4.05 -4.14
N LYS A 25 -14.03 -5.37 -4.22
CA LYS A 25 -14.36 -6.17 -3.04
C LYS A 25 -13.13 -6.34 -2.15
N ALA A 26 -11.99 -6.69 -2.73
CA ALA A 26 -10.74 -6.78 -1.99
C ALA A 26 -10.34 -5.45 -1.35
N GLN A 27 -10.55 -4.32 -2.07
CA GLN A 27 -10.25 -3.00 -1.55
C GLN A 27 -11.02 -2.67 -0.26
N THR A 28 -12.24 -3.18 -0.06
CA THR A 28 -12.99 -2.96 1.20
C THR A 28 -12.33 -3.58 2.44
N ALA A 29 -11.42 -4.55 2.25
CA ALA A 29 -10.67 -5.16 3.34
C ALA A 29 -9.38 -4.40 3.69
N ILE A 30 -8.95 -3.47 2.84
CA ILE A 30 -7.74 -2.68 3.06
C ILE A 30 -8.06 -1.59 4.09
N ASP A 31 -7.37 -1.63 5.24
CA ASP A 31 -7.53 -0.62 6.29
C ASP A 31 -7.09 0.76 5.83
N ARG A 32 -6.00 0.77 5.05
CA ARG A 32 -5.42 1.99 4.51
C ARG A 32 -4.92 1.81 3.09
N PRO A 33 -5.78 2.10 2.10
CA PRO A 33 -5.37 2.14 0.71
C PRO A 33 -4.64 3.46 0.43
N ILE A 34 -3.42 3.35 -0.08
CA ILE A 34 -2.64 4.47 -0.58
C ILE A 34 -2.56 4.32 -2.10
N HIS A 35 -3.29 5.20 -2.79
CA HIS A 35 -3.32 5.20 -4.23
C HIS A 35 -2.10 5.93 -4.80
N LEU A 36 -1.29 5.19 -5.56
CA LEU A 36 -0.12 5.69 -6.27
C LEU A 36 -0.45 5.80 -7.77
N PRO A 37 -0.83 6.97 -8.28
CA PRO A 37 -1.13 7.12 -9.70
C PRO A 37 0.10 6.85 -10.58
N HIS A 38 -0.13 6.73 -11.89
CA HIS A 38 0.94 6.46 -12.85
C HIS A 38 2.13 7.43 -12.69
N ARG A 39 3.34 6.87 -12.79
CA ARG A 39 4.61 7.63 -12.80
C ARG A 39 4.94 8.40 -11.50
N VAL A 40 4.35 8.00 -10.37
CA VAL A 40 4.84 8.41 -9.04
C VAL A 40 6.35 8.18 -8.94
N LYS A 41 7.04 9.16 -8.33
CA LYS A 41 8.49 9.19 -8.13
C LYS A 41 8.83 8.88 -6.66
N ASP A 42 10.11 8.69 -6.40
CA ASP A 42 10.66 8.29 -5.10
C ASP A 42 10.12 9.12 -3.92
N GLU A 43 10.16 10.46 -4.01
CA GLU A 43 9.74 11.35 -2.93
C GLU A 43 8.24 11.20 -2.60
N ASP A 44 7.39 11.12 -3.62
CA ASP A 44 5.95 10.96 -3.47
C ASP A 44 5.62 9.60 -2.83
N HIS A 45 6.33 8.55 -3.24
CA HIS A 45 6.17 7.20 -2.67
C HIS A 45 6.58 7.15 -1.19
N ILE A 46 7.73 7.73 -0.85
CA ILE A 46 8.23 7.77 0.53
C ILE A 46 7.29 8.58 1.41
N ASN A 47 6.87 9.77 0.98
CA ASN A 47 5.97 10.62 1.74
C ASN A 47 4.62 9.94 2.00
N ALA A 48 4.10 9.22 1.01
CA ALA A 48 2.88 8.44 1.18
C ALA A 48 3.06 7.31 2.20
N THR A 49 4.21 6.62 2.19
CA THR A 49 4.53 5.53 3.13
C THR A 49 4.68 6.03 4.57
N LEU A 50 5.33 7.18 4.77
CA LEU A 50 5.73 7.68 6.09
C LEU A 50 4.61 8.37 6.87
N THR A 51 3.42 8.55 6.29
CA THR A 51 2.30 9.15 7.03
C THR A 51 1.87 8.18 8.14
N ALA A 52 2.01 8.62 9.40
CA ALA A 52 1.93 7.76 10.57
C ALA A 52 0.53 7.13 10.74
N ASP A 53 0.51 5.86 11.13
CA ASP A 53 -0.68 5.16 11.60
C ASP A 53 -0.55 4.81 13.09
N HIS A 54 -1.67 4.69 13.79
CA HIS A 54 -1.74 4.38 15.22
C HIS A 54 -1.71 2.87 15.52
N PHE A 55 -1.74 2.02 14.50
CA PHE A 55 -1.60 0.57 14.67
C PHE A 55 -0.20 0.20 15.18
N LYS A 56 -0.15 -0.65 16.20
CA LYS A 56 1.10 -1.11 16.84
C LYS A 56 1.25 -2.62 16.62
N PRO A 57 1.80 -3.05 15.47
CA PRO A 57 1.95 -4.47 15.17
C PRO A 57 3.01 -5.12 16.04
N ASP A 58 2.75 -6.34 16.50
CA ASP A 58 3.78 -7.23 17.07
C ASP A 58 4.59 -7.94 15.97
N LEU A 59 4.02 -8.06 14.76
CA LEU A 59 4.63 -8.67 13.58
C LEU A 59 4.26 -7.87 12.33
N ILE A 60 5.24 -7.65 11.47
CA ILE A 60 5.06 -7.03 10.16
C ILE A 60 5.34 -8.08 9.08
N ILE A 61 4.39 -8.27 8.17
CA ILE A 61 4.57 -9.05 6.95
C ILE A 61 4.65 -8.06 5.79
N TYR A 62 5.80 -8.02 5.13
CA TYR A 62 6.02 -7.14 3.98
C TYR A 62 5.98 -7.93 2.67
N ASN A 63 4.89 -7.78 1.92
CA ASN A 63 4.76 -8.31 0.58
C ASN A 63 5.36 -7.31 -0.42
N ALA A 64 6.61 -7.53 -0.85
CA ALA A 64 7.37 -6.58 -1.66
C ALA A 64 7.43 -7.00 -3.14
N GLY A 65 6.61 -6.36 -3.97
CA GLY A 65 6.70 -6.46 -5.44
C GLY A 65 7.81 -5.56 -6.00
N THR A 66 8.54 -6.04 -7.00
CA THR A 66 9.55 -5.25 -7.73
C THR A 66 8.98 -4.50 -8.93
N ASP A 67 7.68 -4.67 -9.20
CA ASP A 67 6.96 -4.05 -10.32
C ASP A 67 6.73 -2.54 -10.17
N ILE A 68 7.11 -1.97 -9.03
CA ILE A 68 7.16 -0.53 -8.78
C ILE A 68 8.35 0.17 -9.46
N LEU A 69 9.37 -0.59 -9.89
CA LEU A 69 10.61 -0.02 -10.39
C LEU A 69 10.43 0.67 -11.74
N ASN A 70 11.23 1.71 -11.96
CA ASN A 70 11.22 2.45 -13.22
C ASN A 70 11.55 1.53 -14.40
N GLY A 71 10.63 1.46 -15.36
CA GLY A 71 10.75 0.60 -16.54
C GLY A 71 10.02 -0.73 -16.43
N ASP A 72 9.49 -1.09 -15.25
CA ASP A 72 8.65 -2.27 -15.12
C ASP A 72 7.28 -2.05 -15.84
N PRO A 73 6.86 -2.99 -16.72
CA PRO A 73 5.65 -2.82 -17.52
C PRO A 73 4.35 -3.04 -16.74
N LEU A 74 4.40 -3.67 -15.57
CA LEU A 74 3.22 -4.07 -14.79
C LEU A 74 2.76 -2.96 -13.85
N GLY A 75 3.61 -2.49 -12.93
CA GLY A 75 3.21 -1.53 -11.90
C GLY A 75 3.10 -0.08 -12.41
N ARG A 76 3.83 0.25 -13.48
CA ARG A 76 3.81 1.57 -14.15
C ARG A 76 4.11 2.75 -13.21
N LEU A 77 4.97 2.52 -12.22
CA LEU A 77 5.55 3.54 -11.35
C LEU A 77 6.96 3.92 -11.86
N ARG A 78 7.66 4.81 -11.15
CA ARG A 78 9.00 5.29 -11.52
C ARG A 78 9.93 5.34 -10.31
N ILE A 79 9.93 4.26 -9.53
CA ILE A 79 10.79 4.15 -8.35
C ILE A 79 12.21 3.74 -8.78
N SER A 80 13.22 4.41 -8.22
CA SER A 80 14.62 4.02 -8.44
C SER A 80 14.99 2.73 -7.67
N PRO A 81 15.94 1.92 -8.17
CA PRO A 81 16.42 0.73 -7.46
C PRO A 81 17.10 1.02 -6.12
#